data_AF-X1QV06-F1
#
_entry.id   AF-X1QV06-F1
#
_cell.length_a   1.000
_cell.length_b   1.000
_cell.length_c   1.000
_cell.angle_alpha   90.00
_cell.angle_beta   90.00
_cell.angle_gamma   90.00
#
_symmetry.space_group_name_H-M   'P 1'
#
loop_
_entity.id
_entity.type
_entity.pdbx_description
1 polymer ?
#
loop_
_entity_poly.entity_id
_entity_poly.type
_entity_poly.pdbx_seq_one_letter_code
_entity_poly.pdbx_strand_id
1 'polypeptide(L)'
;MTSGSKEGEQNRENPVSEVIPLSGWRKTLAERMLGSHLKYAEVTQMRGIDVTGLVSLRQSLVSRLEGKYGFRVSYTHLLIKAAAQALRQHPIVNSSLVDEEIRIFSIVRCCRQNKL
;
A
#
# COMPACT_ATOMS: atom_id res chain seq x y z
N MET A 1 6.54 -51.67 25.37
CA MET A 1 5.61 -51.25 24.30
C MET A 1 4.83 -50.06 24.82
N THR A 2 5.47 -48.89 24.79
CA THR A 2 4.95 -47.62 25.31
C THR A 2 4.21 -46.92 24.17
N SER A 3 2.89 -47.12 24.11
CA SER A 3 2.02 -46.41 23.18
C SER A 3 1.71 -45.03 23.74
N GLY A 4 2.45 -44.05 23.23
CA GLY A 4 1.95 -42.74 22.79
C GLY A 4 1.07 -41.96 23.77
N SER A 5 1.73 -41.10 24.54
CA SER A 5 1.14 -39.87 25.09
C SER A 5 0.46 -39.08 23.96
N LYS A 6 -0.88 -39.07 23.94
CA LYS A 6 -1.61 -38.04 23.21
C LYS A 6 -1.48 -36.75 24.01
N GLU A 7 -0.49 -35.93 23.65
CA GLU A 7 -0.48 -34.52 24.01
C GLU A 7 -1.65 -33.87 23.27
N GLY A 8 -2.79 -33.80 23.97
CA GLY A 8 -3.93 -33.02 23.57
C GLY A 8 -3.53 -31.55 23.64
N GLU A 9 -3.49 -30.91 22.47
CA GLU A 9 -3.25 -29.49 22.31
C GLU A 9 -4.41 -28.73 22.96
N GLN A 10 -4.23 -28.39 24.25
CA GLN A 10 -5.17 -27.57 25.03
C GLN A 10 -5.13 -26.14 24.50
N ASN A 11 -5.98 -25.85 23.51
CA ASN A 11 -6.26 -24.50 23.09
C ASN A 11 -6.93 -23.76 24.25
N ARG A 12 -6.20 -22.85 24.91
CA ARG A 12 -6.75 -21.99 25.96
C ARG A 12 -7.66 -20.96 25.30
N GLU A 13 -8.95 -21.28 25.18
CA GLU A 13 -9.95 -20.34 24.71
C GLU A 13 -10.12 -19.23 25.74
N ASN A 14 -9.56 -18.05 25.45
CA ASN A 14 -9.86 -16.84 26.20
C ASN A 14 -11.36 -16.53 26.04
N PRO A 15 -12.08 -16.16 27.12
CA PRO A 15 -13.49 -15.82 27.02
C PRO A 15 -13.67 -14.60 26.12
N VAL A 16 -14.45 -14.77 25.05
CA VAL A 16 -14.77 -13.70 24.11
C VAL A 16 -15.74 -12.72 24.76
N SER A 17 -15.34 -11.47 24.93
CA SER A 17 -16.17 -10.44 25.59
C SER A 17 -17.25 -9.85 24.66
N GLU A 18 -16.97 -9.73 23.37
CA GLU A 18 -17.88 -9.15 22.38
C GLU A 18 -17.58 -9.70 20.99
N VAL A 19 -18.64 -9.98 20.21
CA VAL A 19 -18.53 -10.42 18.80
C VAL A 19 -19.16 -9.38 17.89
N ILE A 20 -18.34 -8.75 17.05
CA ILE A 20 -18.79 -7.76 16.07
C ILE A 20 -18.87 -8.44 14.69
N PRO A 21 -20.06 -8.58 14.07
CA PRO A 21 -20.19 -9.18 12.75
C PRO A 21 -19.60 -8.27 11.67
N LEU A 22 -18.87 -8.86 10.72
CA LEU A 22 -18.36 -8.15 9.54
C LEU A 22 -19.51 -7.89 8.55
N SER A 23 -19.86 -6.62 8.34
CA SER A 23 -20.92 -6.22 7.41
C SER A 23 -20.40 -5.47 6.18
N GLY A 24 -21.06 -5.72 5.04
CA GLY A 24 -20.90 -5.00 3.77
C GLY A 24 -19.44 -4.84 3.33
N TRP A 25 -18.96 -3.59 3.38
CA TRP A 25 -17.64 -3.20 2.90
C TRP A 25 -16.48 -3.82 3.69
N ARG A 26 -16.64 -4.04 5.00
CA ARG A 26 -15.57 -4.60 5.85
C ARG A 26 -15.24 -6.04 5.44
N LYS A 27 -16.26 -6.81 5.09
CA LYS A 27 -16.10 -8.18 4.59
C LYS A 27 -15.32 -8.19 3.27
N THR A 28 -15.74 -7.38 2.30
CA THR A 28 -15.05 -7.28 1.00
C THR A 28 -13.62 -6.78 1.13
N LEU A 29 -13.36 -5.82 2.04
CA LEU A 29 -12.01 -5.35 2.30
C LEU A 29 -11.13 -6.48 2.85
N ALA A 30 -11.62 -7.22 3.85
CA ALA A 30 -10.90 -8.33 4.45
C ALA A 30 -10.58 -9.41 3.40
N GLU A 31 -11.55 -9.79 2.57
CA GLU A 31 -11.37 -10.75 1.46
C GLU A 31 -10.31 -10.28 0.46
N ARG A 32 -10.32 -9.00 0.07
CA ARG A 32 -9.35 -8.43 -0.87
C ARG A 32 -7.94 -8.37 -0.27
N MET A 33 -7.82 -7.96 0.99
CA MET A 33 -6.53 -7.91 1.69
C MET A 33 -5.92 -9.30 1.83
N LEU A 34 -6.72 -10.27 2.30
CA LEU A 34 -6.27 -11.66 2.42
C LEU A 34 -5.88 -12.23 1.06
N GLY A 35 -6.68 -11.98 0.03
CA GLY A 35 -6.37 -12.38 -1.34
C GLY A 35 -5.07 -11.77 -1.86
N SER A 36 -4.76 -10.52 -1.52
CA SER A 36 -3.49 -9.88 -1.91
C SER A 36 -2.29 -10.51 -1.21
N HIS A 37 -2.39 -10.74 0.10
CA HIS A 37 -1.28 -11.28 0.89
C HIS A 37 -0.94 -12.72 0.51
N LEU A 38 -1.94 -13.54 0.17
CA LEU A 38 -1.71 -14.93 -0.23
C LEU A 38 -1.24 -15.07 -1.69
N LYS A 39 -1.65 -14.17 -2.59
CA LYS A 39 -1.31 -14.26 -4.02
C LYS A 39 0.09 -13.77 -4.36
N TYR A 40 0.63 -12.82 -3.60
CA TYR A 40 1.91 -12.17 -3.93
C TYR A 40 2.93 -12.40 -2.82
N ALA A 41 4.17 -12.71 -3.20
CA ALA A 41 5.29 -12.72 -2.27
C ALA A 41 5.65 -11.27 -1.90
N GLU A 42 5.11 -10.79 -0.78
CA GLU A 42 5.34 -9.43 -0.29
C GLU A 42 6.74 -9.32 0.33
N VAL A 43 7.55 -8.41 -0.21
CA VAL A 43 8.87 -8.07 0.33
C VAL A 43 8.91 -6.59 0.68
N THR A 44 9.18 -6.29 1.94
CA THR A 44 9.21 -4.92 2.45
C THR A 44 10.64 -4.43 2.57
N GLN A 45 10.98 -3.35 1.86
CA GLN A 45 12.28 -2.69 1.97
C GLN A 45 12.13 -1.29 2.54
N MET A 46 12.92 -0.96 3.57
CA MET A 46 12.94 0.34 4.22
C MET A 46 14.29 1.03 3.95
N ARG A 47 14.26 2.30 3.56
CA ARG A 47 15.46 3.12 3.32
C ARG A 47 15.23 4.51 3.92
N GLY A 48 16.25 5.04 4.59
CA GLY A 48 16.28 6.43 5.03
C GLY A 48 16.73 7.35 3.90
N ILE A 49 16.12 8.52 3.79
CA ILE A 49 16.48 9.56 2.82
C ILE A 49 16.45 10.93 3.50
N ASP A 50 17.45 11.76 3.22
CA ASP A 50 17.44 13.16 3.64
C ASP A 50 16.50 13.96 2.73
N VAL A 51 15.53 14.64 3.35
CA VAL A 51 14.48 15.41 2.68
C VAL A 51 14.61 16.91 2.91
N THR A 52 15.74 17.39 3.43
CA THR A 52 15.97 18.81 3.75
C THR A 52 15.69 19.72 2.54
N GLY A 53 16.20 19.37 1.35
CA GLY A 53 15.95 20.13 0.11
C GLY A 53 14.48 20.14 -0.32
N LEU A 54 13.73 19.08 -0.04
CA LEU A 54 12.30 18.99 -0.34
C LEU A 54 11.47 19.90 0.55
N VAL A 55 11.88 20.06 1.82
CA VAL A 55 11.24 21.00 2.75
C VAL A 55 11.44 22.45 2.29
N SER A 56 12.66 22.82 1.90
CA SER A 56 12.96 24.15 1.36
C SER A 56 12.17 24.43 0.08
N LEU A 57 12.10 23.45 -0.84
CA LEU A 57 11.30 23.56 -2.06
C LEU A 57 9.83 23.79 -1.73
N ARG A 58 9.25 23.02 -0.80
CA ARG A 58 7.86 23.19 -0.38
C ARG A 58 7.60 24.60 0.15
N GLN A 59 8.45 25.14 1.01
CA GLN A 59 8.28 26.49 1.56
C GLN A 59 8.22 27.53 0.44
N SER A 60 9.15 27.45 -0.53
CA SER A 60 9.16 28.37 -1.68
C SER A 60 7.90 28.27 -2.55
N LEU A 61 7.34 27.06 -2.71
CA LEU A 61 6.15 26.80 -3.51
C LEU A 61 4.88 27.28 -2.80
N VAL A 62 4.78 27.05 -1.49
CA VAL A 62 3.65 27.50 -0.67
C VAL A 62 3.49 29.01 -0.76
N SER A 63 4.57 29.77 -0.53
CA SER A 63 4.53 31.24 -0.63
C SER A 63 4.12 31.75 -2.02
N ARG A 64 4.44 31.02 -3.08
CA ARG A 64 4.11 31.40 -4.47
C ARG A 64 2.70 31.00 -4.89
N LEU A 65 2.22 29.85 -4.44
CA LEU A 65 1.00 29.21 -4.95
C LEU A 65 -0.22 29.54 -4.11
N GLU A 66 -0.07 29.77 -2.80
CA GLU A 66 -1.20 30.13 -1.94
C GLU A 66 -1.85 31.43 -2.39
N GLY A 67 -1.05 32.44 -2.75
CA GLY A 67 -1.56 33.72 -3.26
C GLY A 67 -2.19 33.66 -4.66
N LYS A 68 -1.84 32.65 -5.48
CA LYS A 68 -2.33 32.55 -6.87
C LYS A 68 -3.53 31.62 -7.04
N TYR A 69 -3.55 30.51 -6.32
CA TYR A 69 -4.49 29.41 -6.58
C TYR A 69 -5.29 28.98 -5.35
N GLY A 70 -5.02 29.55 -4.17
CA GLY A 70 -5.76 29.25 -2.94
C GLY A 70 -5.62 27.81 -2.43
N PHE A 71 -4.72 27.00 -2.99
CA PHE A 71 -4.43 25.65 -2.51
C PHE A 71 -3.06 25.58 -1.85
N ARG A 72 -2.98 24.80 -0.76
CA ARG A 72 -1.73 24.58 -0.03
C ARG A 72 -1.07 23.28 -0.48
N VAL A 73 0.20 23.36 -0.91
CA VAL A 73 0.98 22.20 -1.33
C VAL A 73 1.35 21.33 -0.12
N SER A 74 0.76 20.13 -0.06
CA SER A 74 1.19 19.03 0.83
C SER A 74 2.44 18.30 0.30
N TYR A 75 3.22 17.70 1.20
CA TYR A 75 4.35 16.83 0.88
C TYR A 75 3.97 15.68 -0.05
N THR A 76 2.76 15.15 0.10
CA THR A 76 2.24 14.05 -0.74
C THR A 76 2.27 14.41 -2.24
N HIS A 77 2.01 15.67 -2.62
CA HIS A 77 2.06 16.08 -4.02
C HIS A 77 3.48 16.00 -4.60
N LEU A 78 4.48 16.40 -3.81
CA LEU A 78 5.88 16.33 -4.21
C LEU A 78 6.33 14.87 -4.32
N LEU A 79 5.92 14.02 -3.38
CA LEU A 79 6.21 12.59 -3.40
C LEU A 79 5.55 11.88 -4.59
N ILE A 80 4.29 12.19 -4.90
CA ILE A 80 3.61 11.64 -6.08
C ILE A 80 4.33 12.06 -7.37
N LYS A 81 4.78 13.33 -7.45
CA LYS A 81 5.53 13.80 -8.62
C LYS A 81 6.86 13.06 -8.77
N ALA A 82 7.60 12.87 -7.68
CA ALA A 82 8.85 12.14 -7.66
C ALA A 82 8.64 10.66 -8.04
N ALA A 83 7.64 10.00 -7.45
CA ALA A 83 7.27 8.62 -7.76
C ALA A 83 6.90 8.46 -9.24
N ALA A 84 6.11 9.40 -9.80
CA ALA A 84 5.74 9.36 -11.20
C ALA A 84 6.93 9.51 -12.16
N GLN A 85 7.97 10.27 -11.77
CA GLN A 85 9.22 10.36 -12.53
C GLN A 85 10.03 9.06 -12.42
N ALA A 86 10.15 8.49 -11.22
CA ALA A 86 10.85 7.23 -10.99
C ALA A 86 10.23 6.07 -11.78
N LEU A 87 8.90 5.96 -11.79
CA LEU A 87 8.18 4.93 -12.55
C LEU A 87 8.36 5.03 -14.07
N ARG A 88 8.66 6.22 -14.60
CA ARG A 88 9.00 6.38 -16.03
C ARG A 88 10.40 5.88 -16.35
N GLN A 89 11.33 6.01 -15.41
CA GLN A 89 12.71 5.55 -15.57
C GLN A 89 12.83 4.03 -15.36
N HIS A 90 11.99 3.45 -14.50
CA HIS A 90 11.96 2.02 -14.21
C HIS A 90 10.62 1.38 -14.63
N PRO A 91 10.44 1.08 -15.93
CA PRO A 91 9.15 0.61 -16.46
C PRO A 91 8.74 -0.76 -15.92
N ILE A 92 9.69 -1.61 -15.49
CA ILE A 92 9.40 -2.93 -14.93
C ILE A 92 8.56 -2.85 -13.65
N VAL A 93 8.72 -1.78 -12.85
CA VAL A 93 7.94 -1.55 -11.63
C VAL A 93 6.50 -1.12 -11.97
N ASN A 94 6.30 -0.49 -13.12
CA ASN A 94 4.97 -0.11 -13.62
C ASN A 94 4.38 -1.23 -14.49
N SER A 95 4.32 -2.45 -13.95
CA SER A 95 3.79 -3.63 -14.65
C SER A 95 2.77 -4.39 -13.80
N SER A 96 2.01 -5.27 -14.43
CA SER A 96 1.12 -6.22 -13.76
C SER A 96 1.38 -7.61 -14.29
N LEU A 97 1.48 -8.59 -13.40
CA LEU A 97 1.44 -10.00 -13.76
C LEU A 97 -0.01 -10.39 -14.03
N VAL A 98 -0.30 -10.93 -15.20
CA VAL A 98 -1.60 -11.49 -15.58
C VAL A 98 -1.34 -12.86 -16.16
N ASP A 99 -1.83 -13.88 -15.47
CA ASP A 99 -1.57 -15.29 -15.78
C ASP A 99 -0.06 -15.58 -15.83
N GLU A 100 0.51 -15.80 -17.01
CA GLU A 100 1.94 -16.05 -17.23
C GLU A 100 2.65 -14.90 -17.96
N GLU A 101 1.99 -13.75 -18.12
CA GLU A 101 2.51 -12.59 -18.85
C GLU A 101 2.77 -11.38 -17.93
N ILE A 102 3.89 -10.69 -18.15
CA ILE A 102 4.19 -9.40 -17.51
C ILE A 102 3.78 -8.27 -18.46
N ARG A 103 2.71 -7.55 -18.11
CA ARG A 103 2.20 -6.42 -18.89
C ARG A 103 2.79 -5.12 -18.37
N ILE A 104 3.64 -4.48 -19.17
CA ILE A 104 4.25 -3.19 -18.84
C ILE A 104 3.35 -2.05 -19.34
N PHE A 105 3.07 -1.06 -18.47
CA PHE A 105 2.23 0.08 -18.83
C PHE A 105 3.06 1.28 -19.29
N SER A 106 2.68 1.87 -20.44
CA SER A 106 3.30 3.09 -20.99
C SER A 106 2.88 4.37 -20.27
N ILE A 107 1.70 4.37 -19.62
CA ILE A 107 1.16 5.51 -18.89
C ILE A 107 1.28 5.23 -17.39
N VAL A 108 1.81 6.20 -16.64
CA VAL A 108 1.87 6.16 -15.17
C VAL A 108 0.53 6.61 -14.59
N ARG A 109 -0.19 5.71 -13.92
CA ARG A 109 -1.41 6.01 -13.16
C ARG A 109 -1.20 5.69 -11.69
N CYS A 110 -1.13 6.72 -10.85
CA CYS A 110 -1.07 6.57 -9.40
C CYS A 110 -2.50 6.30 -8.89
N CYS A 111 -2.80 5.05 -8.54
CA CYS A 111 -4.13 4.56 -8.19
C CYS A 111 -5.15 4.61 -9.34
N ARG A 112 -5.30 3.47 -10.03
CA ARG A 112 -6.46 3.21 -10.88
C ARG A 112 -7.70 3.30 -9.97
N GLN A 113 -8.44 4.40 -10.05
CA GLN A 113 -9.82 4.46 -9.55
C GLN A 113 -10.61 3.49 -10.42
N ASN A 114 -10.56 2.21 -10.04
CA ASN A 114 -11.48 1.21 -10.55
C ASN A 114 -12.84 1.59 -9.93
N LYS A 115 -13.55 2.49 -10.62
CA LYS A 115 -14.96 2.73 -10.40
C LYS A 115 -15.62 1.36 -10.53
N LEU A 116 -16.12 0.85 -9.41
CA LEU A 116 -17.19 -0.14 -9.41
C LEU A 116 -18.39 0.48 -10.16
#